data_AF-A0A952N6J1-F1
#
_entry.id   AF-A0A952N6J1-F1
#
_cell.length_a   1.000
_cell.length_b   1.000
_cell.length_c   1.000
_cell.angle_alpha   90.00
_cell.angle_beta   90.00
_cell.angle_gamma   90.00
#
_symmetry.space_group_name_H-M   'P 1'
#
loop_
_entity.id
_entity.type
_entity.pdbx_description
1 polymer ?
#
loop_
_entity_poly.entity_id
_entity_poly.type
_entity_poly.pdbx_seq_one_letter_code
_entity_poly.pdbx_strand_id
1 'polypeptide(L)'
;MNKHYLSIFIVILFSTSTQNLIAQVELSNQIWFDQNYSKAIIAEVDESELYEATFYNHSYLHSFIWSYGFKTPAFVVVSQNSKWRIGNFEGVDPELKSKAFLIQKGEKVKSLWELTTNSDKGEIFDEFYKTTWVGCCGTISNSTLYNLLNGTKILEFTEPVLSFKVFNTSPSVERLIGFKNSFTELKEVYEEEPFYIGTITYSSRSSVISKLAVYNNNNADDPMFPSSIEFVSMKYADKISEEGKIISLFSDNGNSDKNIFSDFEVQITFDQIDEPLIVKVNQDNLSFDSKLNKGYKVKRIK
;
A
#
# COMPACT_ATOMS: atom_id res chain seq x y z
N MET A 1 -0.94 27.95 50.22
CA MET A 1 -0.09 27.65 49.06
C MET A 1 -0.99 27.50 47.84
N ASN A 2 -1.22 28.58 47.10
CA ASN A 2 -1.94 28.55 45.84
C ASN A 2 -0.91 28.37 44.71
N LYS A 3 -0.96 27.24 44.01
CA LYS A 3 -0.21 27.06 42.77
C LYS A 3 -1.07 27.62 41.64
N HIS A 4 -0.69 28.78 41.12
CA HIS A 4 -1.12 29.23 39.81
C HIS A 4 -0.26 28.54 38.76
N TYR A 5 -0.87 27.70 37.92
CA TYR A 5 -0.22 27.24 36.69
C TYR A 5 -0.58 28.20 35.58
N LEU A 6 0.43 28.96 35.14
CA LEU A 6 0.38 29.81 33.96
C LEU A 6 0.40 28.87 32.74
N SER A 7 -0.70 28.77 32.01
CA SER A 7 -0.73 28.10 30.71
C SER A 7 -0.26 29.11 29.66
N ILE A 8 0.95 28.93 29.14
CA ILE A 8 1.45 29.70 28.00
C ILE A 8 0.99 28.99 26.74
N PHE A 9 0.17 29.69 25.95
CA PHE A 9 -0.22 29.27 24.60
C PHE A 9 0.85 29.74 23.62
N ILE A 10 1.48 28.81 22.90
CA ILE A 10 2.29 29.14 21.73
C ILE A 10 1.50 28.70 20.49
N VAL A 11 0.99 29.68 19.77
CA VAL A 11 0.41 29.49 18.44
C VAL A 11 1.54 29.67 17.44
N ILE A 12 1.99 28.59 16.79
CA ILE A 12 2.89 28.70 15.64
C ILE A 12 2.00 28.89 14.40
N LEU A 13 1.71 30.15 14.06
CA LEU A 13 1.17 30.50 12.75
C LEU A 13 2.33 30.54 11.76
N PHE A 14 2.34 29.63 10.79
CA PHE A 14 3.18 29.79 9.61
C PHE A 14 2.63 30.95 8.77
N SER A 15 3.10 32.16 9.07
CA SER A 15 3.12 33.27 8.12
C SER A 15 4.36 33.09 7.22
N THR A 16 4.21 33.36 5.93
CA THR A 16 5.22 33.17 4.88
C THR A 16 6.44 34.12 5.00
N SER A 17 7.18 34.06 6.10
CA SER A 17 8.55 34.59 6.18
C SER A 17 9.38 33.75 7.13
N THR A 18 10.38 33.09 6.57
CA THR A 18 11.44 32.30 7.20
C THR A 18 11.95 32.91 8.51
N GLN A 19 11.83 32.18 9.63
CA GLN A 19 12.85 32.06 10.67
C GLN A 19 12.61 30.79 11.51
N ASN A 20 13.67 30.04 11.75
CA ASN A 20 13.70 28.78 12.50
C ASN A 20 13.34 29.00 13.97
N LEU A 21 12.45 28.18 14.52
CA LEU A 21 12.28 28.02 15.96
C LEU A 21 12.21 26.52 16.28
N ILE A 22 13.15 26.05 17.10
CA ILE A 22 13.12 24.71 17.69
C ILE A 22 12.36 24.85 19.01
N ALA A 23 11.26 24.13 19.17
CA ALA A 23 10.47 24.09 20.41
C ALA A 23 10.35 22.63 20.89
N GLN A 24 10.68 22.43 22.16
CA GLN A 24 10.53 21.17 22.89
C GLN A 24 9.07 21.04 23.35
N VAL A 25 8.39 19.96 22.94
CA VAL A 25 6.94 19.76 23.14
C VAL A 25 6.71 18.79 24.28
N GLU A 26 6.25 19.28 25.45
CA GLU A 26 5.68 18.39 26.47
C GLU A 26 4.30 17.91 26.01
N LEU A 27 4.19 16.59 25.80
CA LEU A 27 3.00 15.87 25.32
C LEU A 27 1.81 15.98 26.29
N SER A 28 0.99 17.01 26.11
CA SER A 28 -0.39 17.01 26.62
C SER A 28 -1.32 16.36 25.60
N ASN A 29 -2.21 15.46 26.05
CA ASN A 29 -3.12 14.63 25.24
C ASN A 29 -4.23 15.42 24.50
N GLN A 30 -3.96 16.61 23.96
CA GLN A 30 -4.91 17.38 23.16
C GLN A 30 -4.49 17.41 21.69
N ILE A 31 -5.26 16.71 20.86
CA ILE A 31 -5.17 16.75 19.40
C ILE A 31 -5.84 18.05 18.94
N TRP A 32 -5.09 18.96 18.35
CA TRP A 32 -5.62 20.15 17.67
C TRP A 32 -5.72 19.90 16.16
N PHE A 33 -6.79 20.40 15.57
CA PHE A 33 -7.03 20.40 14.13
C PHE A 33 -7.05 21.85 13.64
N ASP A 34 -6.27 22.21 12.63
CA ASP A 34 -6.53 23.44 11.86
C ASP A 34 -7.70 23.19 10.88
N GLN A 35 -8.27 24.26 10.34
CA GLN A 35 -9.42 24.16 9.41
C GLN A 35 -9.10 23.37 8.12
N ASN A 36 -7.81 23.12 7.86
CA ASN A 36 -7.31 22.38 6.70
C ASN A 36 -6.73 20.99 7.06
N TYR A 37 -6.68 20.62 8.34
CA TYR A 37 -6.05 19.41 8.90
C TYR A 37 -4.62 19.15 8.36
N SER A 38 -3.79 20.19 8.39
CA SER A 38 -2.41 20.21 7.92
C SER A 38 -1.47 19.64 9.00
N LYS A 39 -0.69 18.63 8.61
CA LYS A 39 0.48 18.02 9.28
C LYS A 39 0.94 18.70 10.60
N ALA A 40 0.91 17.98 11.70
CA ALA A 40 1.65 18.33 12.93
C ALA A 40 2.86 17.39 13.08
N ILE A 41 4.06 17.95 13.31
CA ILE A 41 5.28 17.22 13.65
C ILE A 41 5.58 17.49 15.12
N ILE A 42 5.73 16.43 15.91
CA ILE A 42 6.23 16.51 17.29
C ILE A 42 7.45 15.62 17.37
N ALA A 43 8.57 16.15 17.88
CA ALA A 43 9.79 15.42 18.16
C ALA A 43 10.23 15.68 19.60
N GLU A 44 10.53 14.61 20.34
CA GLU A 44 11.37 14.65 21.53
C GLU A 44 12.37 13.49 21.44
N VAL A 45 13.63 13.77 21.75
CA VAL A 45 14.80 12.93 21.48
C VAL A 45 15.32 12.38 22.81
N ASP A 46 15.30 11.06 22.94
CA ASP A 46 16.27 10.34 23.77
C ASP A 46 17.37 9.82 22.82
N GLU A 47 18.62 9.73 23.25
CA GLU A 47 19.80 9.54 22.35
C GLU A 47 19.78 8.23 21.52
N SER A 48 18.82 7.34 21.77
CA SER A 48 18.69 6.03 21.10
C SER A 48 17.37 5.80 20.35
N GLU A 49 16.39 6.72 20.42
CA GLU A 49 15.07 6.52 19.83
C GLU A 49 14.52 7.81 19.19
N LEU A 50 14.18 7.73 17.90
CA LEU A 50 13.51 8.81 17.18
C LEU A 50 12.02 8.50 17.03
N TYR A 51 11.18 9.48 17.35
CA TYR A 51 9.73 9.44 17.17
C TYR A 51 9.29 10.50 16.16
N GLU A 52 8.55 10.10 15.13
CA GLU A 52 7.84 11.02 14.25
C GLU A 52 6.34 10.74 14.34
N ALA A 53 5.58 11.77 14.69
CA ALA A 53 4.13 11.75 14.58
C ALA A 53 3.73 12.48 13.31
N THR A 54 2.94 11.83 12.46
CA THR A 54 2.36 12.46 11.25
C THR A 54 0.86 12.23 11.21
N PHE A 55 0.11 13.27 10.83
CA PHE A 55 -1.32 13.20 10.57
C PHE A 55 -1.57 13.44 9.08
N TYR A 56 -2.25 12.48 8.43
CA TYR A 56 -2.74 12.66 7.07
C TYR A 56 -4.25 12.83 7.10
N ASN A 57 -4.73 13.95 6.56
CA ASN A 57 -6.14 14.14 6.25
C ASN A 57 -6.34 14.06 4.74
N HIS A 58 -7.30 13.24 4.30
CA HIS A 58 -7.78 13.30 2.93
C HIS A 58 -9.20 13.84 2.93
N SER A 59 -9.39 14.98 2.26
CA SER A 59 -10.63 15.75 2.34
C SER A 59 -11.77 15.18 1.49
N TYR A 60 -11.55 14.19 0.61
CA TYR A 60 -12.62 13.77 -0.30
C TYR A 60 -12.58 12.28 -0.64
N LEU A 61 -13.39 11.48 0.06
CA LEU A 61 -13.83 10.12 -0.33
C LEU A 61 -15.36 10.08 -0.54
N HIS A 62 -15.93 11.17 -1.05
CA HIS A 62 -17.38 11.43 -0.98
C HIS A 62 -18.24 10.36 -1.67
N SER A 63 -17.83 9.90 -2.85
CA SER A 63 -18.51 8.81 -3.58
C SER A 63 -18.38 7.45 -2.88
N PHE A 64 -17.30 7.25 -2.14
CA PHE A 64 -16.95 5.97 -1.53
C PHE A 64 -17.58 5.78 -0.15
N ILE A 65 -17.66 6.83 0.65
CA ILE A 65 -18.28 6.77 1.98
C ILE A 65 -19.80 6.51 1.85
N TRP A 66 -20.45 7.00 0.80
CA TRP A 66 -21.86 6.72 0.55
C TRP A 66 -22.15 5.26 0.19
N SER A 67 -21.24 4.56 -0.50
CA SER A 67 -21.40 3.12 -0.77
C SER A 67 -21.35 2.27 0.50
N TYR A 68 -20.86 2.81 1.62
CA TYR A 68 -20.88 2.18 2.95
C TYR A 68 -22.05 2.67 3.84
N GLY A 69 -23.02 3.40 3.27
CA GLY A 69 -24.26 3.77 3.96
C GLY A 69 -24.19 5.03 4.83
N PHE A 70 -23.11 5.80 4.76
CA PHE A 70 -23.02 7.08 5.45
C PHE A 70 -23.81 8.16 4.71
N LYS A 71 -24.78 8.79 5.39
CA LYS A 71 -25.72 9.77 4.79
C LYS A 71 -25.19 11.21 4.70
N THR A 72 -24.02 11.46 5.27
CA THR A 72 -23.41 12.80 5.34
C THR A 72 -21.93 12.68 5.01
N PRO A 73 -21.30 13.77 4.55
CA PRO A 73 -19.85 13.80 4.36
C PRO A 73 -19.13 13.37 5.64
N ALA A 74 -18.19 12.45 5.49
CA ALA A 74 -17.26 12.05 6.54
C ALA A 74 -15.86 11.96 5.93
N PHE A 75 -14.85 11.98 6.78
CA PHE A 75 -13.44 11.93 6.40
C PHE A 75 -12.77 10.78 7.13
N VAL A 76 -11.81 10.13 6.47
CA VAL A 76 -10.92 9.21 7.16
C VAL A 76 -9.63 9.96 7.49
N VAL A 77 -9.30 10.01 8.77
CA VAL A 77 -8.05 10.59 9.27
C VAL A 77 -7.18 9.47 9.79
N VAL A 78 -5.92 9.44 9.36
CA VAL A 78 -4.92 8.49 9.84
C VAL A 78 -3.88 9.23 10.68
N SER A 79 -3.71 8.79 11.93
CA SER A 79 -2.65 9.21 12.84
C SER A 79 -1.55 8.17 12.84
N GLN A 80 -0.31 8.60 12.76
CA GLN A 80 0.87 7.74 12.73
C GLN A 80 1.85 8.12 13.83
N ASN A 81 2.56 7.11 14.32
CA ASN A 81 3.73 7.22 15.17
C ASN A 81 4.76 6.22 14.64
N SER A 82 5.86 6.71 14.07
CA SER A 82 6.98 5.87 13.68
C SER A 82 8.06 5.92 14.73
N LYS A 83 8.60 4.76 15.09
CA LYS A 83 9.75 4.57 15.94
C LYS A 83 10.86 3.92 15.13
N TRP A 84 12.05 4.46 15.26
CA TRP A 84 13.24 3.94 14.58
C TRP A 84 14.21 3.41 15.62
N ARG A 85 14.65 2.17 15.48
CA ARG A 85 15.69 1.58 16.32
C ARG A 85 16.86 1.16 15.45
N ILE A 86 18.08 1.50 15.85
CA ILE A 86 19.25 0.90 15.23
C ILE A 86 19.19 -0.60 15.52
N GLY A 87 19.09 -1.41 14.45
CA GLY A 87 19.02 -2.86 14.58
C GLY A 87 20.32 -3.45 15.10
N ASN A 88 20.30 -4.73 15.46
CA ASN A 88 21.54 -5.46 15.82
C ASN A 88 22.47 -5.71 14.61
N PHE A 89 22.02 -5.41 13.40
CA PHE A 89 22.73 -5.52 12.13
C PHE A 89 22.71 -4.17 11.39
N GLU A 90 23.45 -4.03 10.28
CA GLU A 90 23.38 -2.83 9.43
C GLU A 90 21.92 -2.57 8.99
N GLY A 91 21.36 -1.45 9.44
CA GLY A 91 19.98 -1.08 9.14
C GLY A 91 19.25 -0.44 10.32
N VAL A 92 18.01 -0.05 10.06
CA VAL A 92 17.09 0.45 11.07
C VAL A 92 15.90 -0.51 11.10
N ASP A 93 15.42 -0.86 12.29
CA ASP A 93 14.19 -1.62 12.50
C ASP A 93 13.04 -0.62 12.72
N PRO A 94 12.37 -0.13 11.67
CA PRO A 94 11.30 0.84 11.82
C PRO A 94 10.03 0.13 12.31
N GLU A 95 9.37 0.71 13.31
CA GLU A 95 8.04 0.33 13.75
C GLU A 95 7.10 1.51 13.49
N LEU A 96 6.10 1.31 12.65
CA LEU A 96 5.05 2.30 12.39
C LEU A 96 3.75 1.84 13.04
N LYS A 97 3.26 2.62 13.99
CA LYS A 97 1.92 2.50 14.56
C LYS A 97 0.99 3.48 13.89
N SER A 98 -0.12 2.98 13.36
CA SER A 98 -1.08 3.75 12.58
C SER A 98 -2.50 3.53 13.11
N LYS A 99 -3.29 4.59 13.25
CA LYS A 99 -4.68 4.55 13.70
C LYS A 99 -5.57 5.33 12.77
N ALA A 100 -6.66 4.73 12.29
CA ALA A 100 -7.64 5.41 11.46
C ALA A 100 -8.94 5.71 12.19
N PHE A 101 -9.49 6.88 11.91
CA PHE A 101 -10.73 7.37 12.48
C PHE A 101 -11.65 7.92 11.40
N LEU A 102 -12.94 7.71 11.58
CA LEU A 102 -13.97 8.41 10.83
C LEU A 102 -14.33 9.70 11.57
N ILE A 103 -14.17 10.82 10.88
CA ILE A 103 -14.51 12.16 11.37
C ILE A 103 -15.75 12.67 10.63
N GLN A 104 -16.72 13.20 11.37
CA GLN A 104 -17.92 13.80 10.81
C GLN A 104 -18.19 15.12 11.56
N LYS A 105 -18.41 16.21 10.83
CA LYS A 105 -18.62 17.55 11.42
C LYS A 105 -17.53 17.97 12.42
N GLY A 106 -16.28 17.59 12.15
CA GLY A 106 -15.14 17.91 13.01
C GLY A 106 -14.96 17.00 14.23
N GLU A 107 -15.88 16.07 14.48
CA GLU A 107 -15.81 15.17 15.63
C GLU A 107 -15.45 13.74 15.20
N LYS A 108 -14.68 13.05 16.04
CA LYS A 108 -14.42 11.62 15.88
C LYS A 108 -15.69 10.83 16.17
N VAL A 109 -16.23 10.18 15.14
CA VAL A 109 -17.44 9.37 15.25
C VAL A 109 -17.12 7.89 15.47
N LYS A 110 -16.05 7.38 14.84
CA LYS A 110 -15.72 5.95 14.90
C LYS A 110 -14.22 5.70 14.77
N SER A 111 -13.66 4.78 15.56
CA SER A 111 -12.37 4.17 15.28
C SER A 111 -12.54 3.09 14.22
N LEU A 112 -11.74 3.13 13.16
CA LEU A 112 -11.82 2.19 12.04
C LEU A 112 -10.87 1.00 12.26
N TRP A 113 -9.58 1.28 12.45
CA TRP A 113 -8.55 0.26 12.64
C TRP A 113 -7.30 0.84 13.33
N GLU A 114 -6.47 -0.06 13.83
CA GLU A 114 -5.14 0.20 14.37
C GLU A 114 -4.17 -0.86 13.80
N LEU A 115 -3.01 -0.43 13.33
CA LEU A 115 -1.99 -1.26 12.71
C LEU A 115 -0.63 -0.95 13.33
N THR A 116 0.16 -2.00 13.57
CA THR A 116 1.59 -1.90 13.88
C THR A 116 2.33 -2.67 12.81
N THR A 117 3.24 -2.00 12.08
CA THR A 117 3.92 -2.56 10.91
C THR A 117 5.42 -2.29 10.99
N ASN A 118 6.23 -3.18 10.42
CA ASN A 118 7.65 -2.92 10.20
C ASN A 118 7.80 -2.03 8.96
N SER A 119 7.65 -0.72 9.12
CA SER A 119 7.65 0.24 8.01
C SER A 119 8.12 1.60 8.49
N ASP A 120 8.80 2.31 7.62
CA ASP A 120 9.37 3.65 7.84
C ASP A 120 8.30 4.73 7.89
N LYS A 121 7.34 4.62 6.97
CA LYS A 121 6.32 5.65 6.75
C LYS A 121 5.01 5.04 6.27
N GLY A 122 3.93 5.78 6.49
CA GLY A 122 2.66 5.50 5.84
C GLY A 122 2.10 6.73 5.17
N GLU A 123 1.24 6.54 4.19
CA GLU A 123 0.55 7.61 3.48
C GLU A 123 -0.81 7.13 2.97
N ILE A 124 -1.70 8.08 2.69
CA ILE A 124 -2.92 7.77 1.95
C ILE A 124 -2.55 7.66 0.47
N PHE A 125 -2.92 6.53 -0.14
CA PHE A 125 -2.69 6.24 -1.55
C PHE A 125 -4.03 5.93 -2.19
N ASP A 126 -4.62 6.94 -2.85
CA ASP A 126 -6.00 6.92 -3.33
C ASP A 126 -7.02 6.56 -2.23
N GLU A 127 -7.54 5.34 -2.29
CA GLU A 127 -8.55 4.76 -1.39
C GLU A 127 -7.94 3.71 -0.44
N PHE A 128 -6.61 3.61 -0.43
CA PHE A 128 -5.83 2.72 0.40
C PHE A 128 -5.01 3.50 1.40
N TYR A 129 -4.63 2.80 2.46
CA TYR A 129 -3.52 3.21 3.30
C TYR A 129 -2.28 2.43 2.87
N LYS A 130 -1.23 3.12 2.44
CA LYS A 130 0.04 2.50 2.03
C LYS A 130 1.06 2.68 3.12
N THR A 131 1.72 1.60 3.54
CA THR A 131 2.98 1.69 4.30
C THR A 131 4.15 1.34 3.41
N THR A 132 5.30 1.93 3.68
CA THR A 132 6.54 1.66 2.95
C THR A 132 7.65 1.39 3.94
N TRP A 133 8.28 0.24 3.78
CA TRP A 133 9.58 -0.07 4.33
C TRP A 133 10.66 0.34 3.32
N VAL A 134 11.66 1.12 3.74
CA VAL A 134 12.72 1.62 2.87
C VAL A 134 13.93 0.71 2.99
N GLY A 135 14.31 0.09 1.87
CA GLY A 135 15.46 -0.78 1.85
C GLY A 135 16.78 -0.04 2.03
N CYS A 136 17.71 -0.67 2.76
CA CYS A 136 19.12 -0.31 2.77
C CYS A 136 19.95 -1.37 2.06
N CYS A 137 21.13 -0.96 1.59
CA CYS A 137 22.28 -1.85 1.56
C CYS A 137 22.10 -3.05 0.60
N GLY A 138 21.34 -2.85 -0.48
CA GLY A 138 21.03 -3.88 -1.48
C GLY A 138 19.65 -4.52 -1.33
N THR A 139 18.93 -4.26 -0.23
CA THR A 139 17.52 -4.64 -0.09
C THR A 139 16.62 -3.62 -0.79
N ILE A 140 15.58 -4.09 -1.47
CA ILE A 140 14.60 -3.23 -2.15
C ILE A 140 13.54 -2.75 -1.15
N SER A 141 13.10 -1.50 -1.30
CA SER A 141 11.91 -1.00 -0.60
C SER A 141 10.69 -1.87 -0.88
N ASN A 142 9.90 -2.12 0.16
CA ASN A 142 8.65 -2.88 0.07
C ASN A 142 7.48 -2.01 0.53
N SER A 143 6.39 -2.03 -0.22
CA SER A 143 5.17 -1.31 0.14
C SER A 143 4.03 -2.29 0.40
N THR A 144 3.15 -1.94 1.33
CA THR A 144 1.93 -2.71 1.65
C THR A 144 0.72 -1.81 1.52
N LEU A 145 -0.30 -2.26 0.77
CA LEU A 145 -1.61 -1.60 0.75
C LEU A 145 -2.53 -2.22 1.78
N TYR A 146 -3.24 -1.37 2.51
CA TYR A 146 -4.33 -1.72 3.43
C TYR A 146 -5.61 -1.03 2.98
N ASN A 147 -6.74 -1.71 3.16
CA ASN A 147 -8.04 -1.09 2.96
C ASN A 147 -8.24 0.02 3.99
N LEU A 148 -8.49 1.25 3.51
CA LEU A 148 -8.54 2.43 4.35
C LEU A 148 -9.70 2.44 5.36
N LEU A 149 -10.74 1.61 5.16
CA LEU A 149 -11.90 1.58 6.05
C LEU A 149 -11.84 0.50 7.13
N ASN A 150 -11.12 -0.59 6.90
CA ASN A 150 -11.09 -1.72 7.83
C ASN A 150 -9.68 -2.21 8.19
N GLY A 151 -8.62 -1.66 7.58
CA GLY A 151 -7.23 -2.01 7.88
C GLY A 151 -6.79 -3.37 7.35
N THR A 152 -7.61 -4.03 6.51
CA THR A 152 -7.27 -5.34 5.93
C THR A 152 -6.13 -5.18 4.94
N LYS A 153 -5.08 -6.00 5.06
CA LYS A 153 -3.97 -6.05 4.09
C LYS A 153 -4.49 -6.51 2.72
N ILE A 154 -4.20 -5.73 1.69
CA ILE A 154 -4.67 -5.93 0.31
C ILE A 154 -3.61 -6.57 -0.57
N LEU A 155 -2.38 -6.04 -0.55
CA LEU A 155 -1.23 -6.62 -1.25
C LEU A 155 0.08 -6.04 -0.72
N GLU A 156 1.17 -6.74 -1.02
CA GLU A 156 2.55 -6.24 -0.93
C GLU A 156 3.12 -6.10 -2.33
N PHE A 157 4.01 -5.12 -2.49
CA PHE A 157 4.61 -4.82 -3.79
C PHE A 157 5.95 -4.10 -3.64
N THR A 158 6.87 -4.44 -4.54
CA THR A 158 8.11 -3.70 -4.79
C THR A 158 8.03 -2.91 -6.09
N GLU A 159 7.23 -3.39 -7.05
CA GLU A 159 6.98 -2.76 -8.34
C GLU A 159 5.66 -1.97 -8.38
N PRO A 160 5.50 -0.99 -9.29
CA PRO A 160 4.24 -0.28 -9.47
C PRO A 160 3.02 -1.22 -9.57
N VAL A 161 1.98 -0.93 -8.78
CA VAL A 161 0.74 -1.71 -8.78
C VAL A 161 -0.01 -1.49 -10.08
N LEU A 162 -0.44 -2.58 -10.71
CA LEU A 162 -1.39 -2.53 -11.82
C LEU A 162 -2.81 -2.42 -11.27
N SER A 163 -3.60 -1.48 -11.78
CA SER A 163 -5.00 -1.28 -11.39
C SER A 163 -5.93 -1.47 -12.59
N PHE A 164 -7.10 -2.04 -12.35
CA PHE A 164 -8.09 -2.31 -13.39
C PHE A 164 -9.47 -2.01 -12.87
N LYS A 165 -10.21 -1.20 -13.63
CA LYS A 165 -11.53 -0.70 -13.25
C LYS A 165 -12.55 -1.04 -14.33
N VAL A 166 -13.69 -1.58 -13.91
CA VAL A 166 -14.87 -1.74 -14.78
C VAL A 166 -15.86 -0.64 -14.45
N PHE A 167 -16.11 0.21 -15.44
CA PHE A 167 -16.91 1.42 -15.26
C PHE A 167 -18.42 1.19 -15.45
N ASN A 168 -18.83 0.04 -15.99
CA ASN A 168 -20.25 -0.27 -16.24
C ASN A 168 -20.91 -1.15 -15.17
N THR A 169 -20.27 -1.32 -14.01
CA THR A 169 -20.85 -1.93 -12.81
C THR A 169 -21.11 -0.86 -11.76
N SER A 170 -22.18 -1.01 -10.96
CA SER A 170 -22.45 -0.13 -9.82
C SER A 170 -22.56 -0.99 -8.55
N PRO A 171 -21.60 -0.89 -7.61
CA PRO A 171 -20.41 -0.04 -7.66
C PRO A 171 -19.40 -0.49 -8.73
N SER A 172 -18.52 0.43 -9.14
CA SER A 172 -17.41 0.09 -10.04
C SER A 172 -16.54 -0.96 -9.37
N VAL A 173 -16.27 -2.06 -10.07
CA VAL A 173 -15.40 -3.09 -9.53
C VAL A 173 -13.96 -2.78 -9.94
N GLU A 174 -13.08 -2.75 -8.95
CA GLU A 174 -11.64 -2.59 -9.16
C GLU A 174 -10.91 -3.82 -8.66
N ARG A 175 -9.85 -4.18 -9.36
CA ARG A 175 -8.82 -5.00 -8.74
C ARG A 175 -7.41 -4.54 -9.04
N LEU A 176 -6.50 -5.13 -8.29
CA LEU A 176 -5.11 -4.76 -8.19
C LEU A 176 -4.24 -5.99 -8.41
N ILE A 177 -3.13 -5.80 -9.09
CA ILE A 177 -2.06 -6.78 -9.21
C ILE A 177 -0.76 -6.14 -8.72
N GLY A 178 -0.17 -6.76 -7.71
CA GLY A 178 1.13 -6.38 -7.17
C GLY A 178 2.13 -7.49 -7.33
N PHE A 179 3.39 -7.13 -7.57
CA PHE A 179 4.53 -8.04 -7.51
C PHE A 179 5.46 -7.64 -6.37
N LYS A 180 5.76 -8.59 -5.49
CA LYS A 180 6.72 -8.44 -4.40
C LYS A 180 7.96 -9.28 -4.72
N ASN A 181 9.11 -8.65 -4.87
CA ASN A 181 10.40 -9.31 -5.08
C ASN A 181 10.87 -10.09 -3.82
N SER A 182 11.66 -11.15 -4.02
CA SER A 182 12.35 -11.90 -2.96
C SER A 182 13.47 -11.13 -2.25
N PHE A 183 13.98 -10.04 -2.84
CA PHE A 183 14.99 -9.13 -2.29
C PHE A 183 14.40 -8.09 -1.32
N THR A 184 13.54 -8.56 -0.43
CA THR A 184 12.98 -7.76 0.67
C THR A 184 13.33 -8.42 2.00
N GLU A 185 13.46 -7.64 3.07
CA GLU A 185 13.76 -8.18 4.40
C GLU A 185 12.58 -8.93 5.02
N LEU A 186 11.36 -8.51 4.68
CA LEU A 186 10.14 -9.09 5.24
C LEU A 186 9.80 -10.40 4.51
N LYS A 187 10.35 -11.51 4.99
CA LYS A 187 10.17 -12.82 4.37
C LYS A 187 9.01 -13.65 4.92
N GLU A 188 8.21 -14.23 4.03
CA GLU A 188 7.25 -15.31 4.37
C GLU A 188 7.95 -16.70 4.26
N VAL A 189 7.43 -17.75 4.91
CA VAL A 189 8.11 -19.07 4.99
C VAL A 189 8.43 -19.68 3.62
N TYR A 190 7.56 -19.51 2.63
CA TYR A 190 7.80 -20.05 1.29
C TYR A 190 8.86 -19.27 0.50
N GLU A 191 9.28 -18.11 1.00
CA GLU A 191 10.30 -17.24 0.40
C GLU A 191 11.73 -17.72 0.71
N GLU A 192 11.85 -18.75 1.57
CA GLU A 192 13.12 -19.44 1.87
C GLU A 192 13.38 -20.63 0.93
N GLU A 193 12.41 -21.01 0.10
CA GLU A 193 12.60 -22.06 -0.90
C GLU A 193 13.63 -21.61 -1.97
N PRO A 194 14.56 -22.48 -2.40
CA PRO A 194 15.55 -22.15 -3.42
C PRO A 194 14.91 -21.59 -4.69
N PHE A 195 15.61 -20.64 -5.31
CA PHE A 195 15.21 -20.01 -6.57
C PHE A 195 13.90 -19.20 -6.50
N TYR A 196 13.43 -18.83 -5.30
CA TYR A 196 12.28 -17.94 -5.14
C TYR A 196 12.59 -16.54 -5.72
N ILE A 197 11.77 -16.11 -6.68
CA ILE A 197 11.90 -14.81 -7.35
C ILE A 197 10.98 -13.76 -6.69
N GLY A 198 9.76 -14.16 -6.33
CA GLY A 198 8.79 -13.21 -5.79
C GLY A 198 7.36 -13.74 -5.76
N THR A 199 6.43 -12.91 -5.31
CA THR A 199 5.01 -13.22 -5.21
C THR A 199 4.19 -12.27 -6.06
N ILE A 200 3.30 -12.84 -6.89
CA ILE A 200 2.23 -12.11 -7.56
C ILE A 200 0.98 -12.18 -6.69
N THR A 201 0.42 -11.03 -6.33
CA THR A 201 -0.84 -10.94 -5.59
C THR A 201 -1.91 -10.32 -6.48
N TYR A 202 -3.04 -11.00 -6.60
CA TYR A 202 -4.28 -10.50 -7.21
C TYR A 202 -5.28 -10.22 -6.11
N SER A 203 -5.74 -8.98 -5.99
CA SER A 203 -6.60 -8.56 -4.88
C SER A 203 -7.70 -7.63 -5.32
N SER A 204 -8.86 -7.74 -4.67
CA SER A 204 -9.89 -6.71 -4.70
C SER A 204 -9.52 -5.56 -3.77
N ARG A 205 -10.33 -4.49 -3.80
CA ARG A 205 -10.25 -3.41 -2.80
C ARG A 205 -10.40 -3.87 -1.34
N SER A 206 -11.04 -5.00 -1.09
CA SER A 206 -11.36 -5.47 0.27
C SER A 206 -10.48 -6.60 0.76
N SER A 207 -9.90 -7.40 -0.13
CA SER A 207 -9.12 -8.58 0.24
C SER A 207 -8.27 -9.11 -0.90
N VAL A 208 -7.23 -9.86 -0.53
CA VAL A 208 -6.54 -10.79 -1.42
C VAL A 208 -7.53 -11.79 -2.01
N ILE A 209 -7.45 -12.03 -3.32
CA ILE A 209 -8.23 -13.05 -4.02
C ILE A 209 -7.34 -14.25 -4.35
N SER A 210 -6.12 -14.00 -4.84
CA SER A 210 -5.18 -15.05 -5.22
C SER A 210 -3.74 -14.60 -5.04
N LYS A 211 -2.86 -15.55 -4.73
CA LYS A 211 -1.40 -15.36 -4.65
C LYS A 211 -0.66 -16.50 -5.35
N LEU A 212 0.37 -16.16 -6.10
CA LEU A 212 1.31 -17.12 -6.71
C LEU A 212 2.73 -16.77 -6.27
N ALA A 213 3.44 -17.74 -5.67
CA ALA A 213 4.89 -17.70 -5.54
C ALA A 213 5.52 -18.12 -6.88
N VAL A 214 6.52 -17.38 -7.32
CA VAL A 214 7.25 -17.58 -8.58
C VAL A 214 8.67 -17.99 -8.26
N TYR A 215 9.15 -19.01 -8.98
CA TYR A 215 10.48 -19.58 -8.83
C TYR A 215 11.18 -19.67 -10.19
N ASN A 216 12.50 -19.48 -10.19
CA ASN A 216 13.34 -19.71 -11.37
C ASN A 216 13.55 -21.22 -11.57
N ASN A 217 13.26 -21.72 -12.77
CA ASN A 217 13.44 -23.14 -13.11
C ASN A 217 14.86 -23.47 -13.58
N ASN A 218 15.68 -22.46 -13.88
CA ASN A 218 17.01 -22.66 -14.47
C ASN A 218 18.13 -22.85 -13.42
N ASN A 219 17.79 -22.96 -12.14
CA ASN A 219 18.74 -23.10 -11.02
C ASN A 219 19.86 -22.03 -11.00
N ALA A 220 19.60 -20.84 -11.56
CA ALA A 220 20.55 -19.74 -11.44
C ALA A 220 20.40 -19.12 -10.05
N ASP A 221 21.52 -19.00 -9.33
CA ASP A 221 21.58 -18.36 -8.01
C ASP A 221 21.52 -16.83 -8.10
N ASP A 222 21.48 -16.28 -9.32
CA ASP A 222 21.47 -14.83 -9.52
C ASP A 222 20.10 -14.22 -9.16
N PRO A 223 20.13 -13.06 -8.47
CA PRO A 223 18.94 -12.35 -8.05
C PRO A 223 18.17 -11.85 -9.26
N MET A 224 16.86 -12.17 -9.31
CA MET A 224 16.01 -11.75 -10.42
C MET A 224 15.20 -10.53 -10.04
N PHE A 225 15.48 -9.41 -10.71
CA PHE A 225 14.74 -8.17 -10.56
C PHE A 225 13.77 -8.01 -11.73
N PRO A 226 12.46 -7.79 -11.48
CA PRO A 226 11.54 -7.42 -12.52
C PRO A 226 11.94 -6.04 -13.04
N SER A 227 12.07 -5.91 -14.36
CA SER A 227 12.34 -4.65 -15.04
C SER A 227 11.05 -3.91 -15.40
N SER A 228 9.96 -4.66 -15.53
CA SER A 228 8.62 -4.12 -15.79
C SER A 228 7.53 -5.13 -15.41
N ILE A 229 6.37 -4.58 -15.07
CA ILE A 229 5.10 -5.28 -14.94
C ILE A 229 4.04 -4.52 -15.73
N GLU A 230 3.35 -5.20 -16.63
CA GLU A 230 2.39 -4.56 -17.55
C GLU A 230 1.22 -5.47 -17.91
N PHE A 231 0.09 -4.86 -18.30
CA PHE A 231 -0.99 -5.61 -18.92
C PHE A 231 -0.65 -5.95 -20.36
N VAL A 232 -0.90 -7.21 -20.73
CA VAL A 232 -0.83 -7.67 -22.11
C VAL A 232 -2.16 -8.33 -22.43
N SER A 233 -2.97 -7.66 -23.24
CA SER A 233 -4.19 -8.28 -23.77
C SER A 233 -4.35 -7.93 -25.23
N MET A 234 -4.21 -8.94 -26.10
CA MET A 234 -4.48 -8.78 -27.53
C MET A 234 -5.93 -8.36 -27.80
N LYS A 235 -6.86 -8.67 -26.89
CA LYS A 235 -8.30 -8.34 -27.03
C LYS A 235 -8.62 -6.90 -26.62
N TYR A 236 -7.79 -6.29 -25.78
CA TYR A 236 -8.08 -4.99 -25.16
C TYR A 236 -6.90 -4.02 -25.26
N ALA A 237 -6.03 -4.19 -26.25
CA ALA A 237 -4.84 -3.36 -26.45
C ALA A 237 -5.18 -1.86 -26.55
N ASP A 238 -6.34 -1.53 -27.09
CA ASP A 238 -6.90 -0.18 -27.21
C ASP A 238 -7.42 0.42 -25.88
N LYS A 239 -7.54 -0.40 -24.84
CA LYS A 239 -8.09 -0.03 -23.51
C LYS A 239 -7.06 -0.04 -22.40
N ILE A 240 -5.83 -0.39 -22.73
CA ILE A 240 -4.67 -0.30 -21.83
C ILE A 240 -4.16 1.15 -21.92
N SER A 241 -3.92 1.79 -20.78
CA SER A 241 -3.33 3.12 -20.74
C SER A 241 -1.97 3.14 -21.45
N GLU A 242 -1.53 4.30 -21.92
CA GLU A 242 -0.22 4.44 -22.59
C GLU A 242 0.96 3.94 -21.72
N GLU A 243 0.77 3.91 -20.40
CA GLU A 243 1.77 3.38 -19.44
C GLU A 243 1.64 1.88 -19.15
N GLY A 244 0.68 1.15 -19.72
CA GLY A 244 0.50 -0.28 -19.46
C GLY A 244 -0.09 -0.64 -18.08
N LYS A 245 -0.38 0.37 -17.24
CA LYS A 245 -0.70 0.20 -15.80
C LYS A 245 -2.19 0.14 -15.48
N ILE A 246 -3.03 0.68 -16.37
CA ILE A 246 -4.47 0.75 -16.16
C ILE A 246 -5.18 0.14 -17.35
N ILE A 247 -6.08 -0.81 -17.11
CA ILE A 247 -6.99 -1.32 -18.13
C ILE A 247 -8.44 -1.01 -17.77
N SER A 248 -9.15 -0.42 -18.73
CA SER A 248 -10.56 -0.05 -18.60
C SER A 248 -11.43 -1.07 -19.32
N LEU A 249 -12.07 -1.98 -18.58
CA LEU A 249 -12.88 -3.04 -19.17
C LEU A 249 -14.38 -2.73 -19.09
N PHE A 250 -15.14 -3.26 -20.05
CA PHE A 250 -16.59 -3.36 -19.96
C PHE A 250 -16.93 -4.80 -19.56
N SER A 251 -17.85 -5.00 -18.61
CA SER A 251 -18.30 -6.32 -18.13
C SER A 251 -19.01 -7.20 -19.17
N ASP A 252 -19.07 -6.80 -20.45
CA ASP A 252 -19.74 -7.59 -21.49
C ASP A 252 -18.82 -8.70 -22.03
N ASN A 253 -18.34 -9.55 -21.12
CA ASN A 253 -17.57 -10.75 -21.41
C ASN A 253 -18.46 -12.01 -21.53
N GLY A 254 -19.78 -11.84 -21.55
CA GLY A 254 -20.73 -12.96 -21.57
C GLY A 254 -20.82 -13.75 -20.27
N ASN A 255 -20.18 -13.29 -19.18
CA ASN A 255 -20.32 -13.90 -17.86
C ASN A 255 -21.65 -13.47 -17.21
N SER A 256 -22.34 -14.42 -16.59
CA SER A 256 -23.55 -14.13 -15.81
C SER A 256 -23.27 -13.26 -14.59
N ASP A 257 -22.07 -13.37 -14.01
CA ASP A 257 -21.61 -12.47 -12.94
C ASP A 257 -20.77 -11.34 -13.52
N LYS A 258 -21.36 -10.14 -13.53
CA LYS A 258 -20.72 -8.91 -14.01
C LYS A 258 -19.55 -8.44 -13.13
N ASN A 259 -19.35 -9.04 -11.96
CA ASN A 259 -18.28 -8.70 -11.03
C ASN A 259 -17.03 -9.59 -11.18
N ILE A 260 -17.08 -10.61 -12.04
CA ILE A 260 -15.96 -11.55 -12.26
C ILE A 260 -15.17 -11.14 -13.51
N PHE A 261 -13.85 -11.04 -13.35
CA PHE A 261 -12.94 -10.64 -14.42
C PHE A 261 -12.28 -11.85 -15.08
N SER A 262 -12.12 -11.80 -16.39
CA SER A 262 -11.49 -12.87 -17.17
C SER A 262 -10.84 -12.30 -18.42
N ASP A 263 -9.98 -13.13 -19.02
CA ASP A 263 -9.48 -13.01 -20.40
C ASP A 263 -8.48 -11.86 -20.62
N PHE A 264 -7.60 -11.65 -19.65
CA PHE A 264 -6.42 -10.80 -19.82
C PHE A 264 -5.18 -11.45 -19.23
N GLU A 265 -4.02 -10.99 -19.69
CA GLU A 265 -2.73 -11.51 -19.26
C GLU A 265 -1.91 -10.36 -18.64
N VAL A 266 -1.09 -10.73 -17.68
CA VAL A 266 -0.09 -9.86 -17.04
C VAL A 266 1.26 -10.38 -17.46
N GLN A 267 2.10 -9.49 -17.92
CA GLN A 267 3.47 -9.80 -18.28
C GLN A 267 4.42 -9.19 -17.25
N ILE A 268 5.38 -9.97 -16.79
CA ILE A 268 6.47 -9.51 -15.94
C ILE A 268 7.77 -9.84 -16.65
N THR A 269 8.53 -8.79 -16.99
CA THR A 269 9.85 -8.90 -17.63
C THR A 269 10.91 -8.81 -16.55
N PHE A 270 11.98 -9.61 -16.66
CA PHE A 270 13.10 -9.60 -15.72
C PHE A 270 14.39 -9.24 -16.46
N ASP A 271 15.31 -8.52 -15.80
CA ASP A 271 16.55 -8.05 -16.46
C ASP A 271 17.46 -9.18 -16.97
N GLN A 272 17.33 -10.38 -16.42
CA GLN A 272 18.23 -11.52 -16.67
C GLN A 272 17.55 -12.69 -17.41
N ILE A 273 16.28 -12.56 -17.81
CA ILE A 273 15.55 -13.58 -18.57
C ILE A 273 14.94 -12.92 -19.81
N ASP A 274 15.29 -13.43 -21.00
CA ASP A 274 14.74 -12.96 -22.27
C ASP A 274 13.23 -13.28 -22.43
N GLU A 275 12.77 -14.39 -21.84
CA GLU A 275 11.37 -14.79 -21.83
C GLU A 275 10.62 -14.17 -20.64
N PRO A 276 9.55 -13.38 -20.86
CA PRO A 276 8.78 -12.83 -19.76
C PRO A 276 7.91 -13.89 -19.07
N LEU A 277 7.55 -13.64 -17.82
CA LEU A 277 6.53 -14.40 -17.12
C LEU A 277 5.14 -13.89 -17.53
N ILE A 278 4.33 -14.77 -18.11
CA ILE A 278 2.96 -14.51 -18.53
C ILE A 278 1.99 -15.19 -17.56
N VAL A 279 1.19 -14.39 -16.85
CA VAL A 279 0.13 -14.87 -15.94
C VAL A 279 -1.23 -14.50 -16.48
N LYS A 280 -2.10 -15.50 -16.63
CA LYS A 280 -3.45 -15.30 -17.15
C LYS A 280 -4.42 -15.10 -16.00
N VAL A 281 -5.31 -14.12 -16.12
CA VAL A 281 -6.44 -13.96 -15.20
C VAL A 281 -7.69 -14.52 -15.86
N ASN A 282 -8.24 -15.57 -15.26
CA ASN A 282 -9.48 -16.18 -15.70
C ASN A 282 -10.41 -16.34 -14.50
N GLN A 283 -11.60 -15.76 -14.58
CA GLN A 283 -12.60 -15.75 -13.52
C GLN A 283 -12.05 -15.39 -12.13
N ASP A 284 -11.38 -14.23 -12.04
CA ASP A 284 -10.73 -13.74 -10.82
C ASP A 284 -9.66 -14.70 -10.24
N ASN A 285 -9.12 -15.56 -11.08
CA ASN A 285 -8.11 -16.53 -10.69
C ASN A 285 -6.83 -16.36 -11.50
N LEU A 286 -5.70 -16.26 -10.81
CA LEU A 286 -4.40 -16.32 -11.45
C LEU A 286 -4.13 -17.76 -11.91
N SER A 287 -3.86 -17.90 -13.20
CA SER A 287 -3.53 -19.18 -13.82
C SER A 287 -2.22 -19.07 -14.59
N PHE A 288 -1.51 -20.20 -14.65
CA PHE A 288 -0.18 -20.29 -15.22
C PHE A 288 -0.14 -21.45 -16.21
N ASP A 289 0.39 -21.18 -17.40
CA ASP A 289 0.63 -22.17 -18.44
C ASP A 289 2.13 -22.44 -18.53
N SER A 290 2.55 -23.65 -18.16
CA SER A 290 3.97 -24.05 -18.19
C SER A 290 4.56 -24.08 -19.61
N LYS A 291 3.72 -24.14 -20.66
CA LYS A 291 4.20 -24.07 -22.04
C LYS A 291 4.63 -22.66 -22.44
N LEU A 292 3.99 -21.64 -21.87
CA LEU A 292 4.28 -20.22 -22.11
C LEU A 292 5.38 -19.69 -21.17
N ASN A 293 5.72 -20.44 -20.12
CA ASN A 293 6.56 -19.97 -19.02
C ASN A 293 7.66 -20.99 -18.66
N LYS A 294 8.45 -21.42 -19.64
CA LYS A 294 9.39 -22.54 -19.48
C LYS A 294 10.50 -22.26 -18.44
N GLY A 295 10.90 -21.00 -18.32
CA GLY A 295 11.89 -20.53 -17.34
C GLY A 295 11.37 -20.47 -15.90
N TYR A 296 10.08 -20.71 -15.67
CA TYR A 296 9.44 -20.47 -14.38
C TYR A 296 8.72 -21.69 -13.83
N LYS A 297 8.70 -21.77 -12.50
CA LYS A 297 7.80 -22.63 -11.74
C LYS A 297 6.95 -21.74 -10.85
N VAL A 298 5.67 -22.05 -10.69
CA VAL A 298 4.79 -21.32 -9.77
C VAL A 298 4.11 -22.25 -8.78
N LYS A 299 3.86 -21.71 -7.58
CA LYS A 299 3.13 -22.39 -6.51
C LYS A 299 2.02 -21.47 -6.02
N ARG A 300 0.80 -21.99 -5.92
CA ARG A 300 -0.31 -21.24 -5.32
C ARG A 300 -0.13 -21.18 -3.81
N ILE A 301 -0.21 -19.97 -3.27
CA ILE A 301 -0.23 -19.73 -1.82
C ILE A 301 -1.70 -19.71 -1.38
N LYS A 302 -2.00 -20.37 -0.25
CA LYS A 302 -3.34 -20.42 0.34
C LYS A 302 -3.52 -19.31 1.36
#